data_AF-A0A832TZI7-F1
#
_entry.id   AF-A0A832TZI7-F1
#
_cell.length_a   1.000
_cell.length_b   1.000
_cell.length_c   1.000
_cell.angle_alpha   90.00
_cell.angle_beta   90.00
_cell.angle_gamma   90.00
#
_symmetry.space_group_name_H-M   'P 1'
#
loop_
_entity.id
_entity.type
_entity.pdbx_description
1 polymer ?
#
loop_
_entity_poly.entity_id
_entity_poly.type
_entity_poly.pdbx_seq_one_letter_code
_entity_poly.pdbx_strand_id
1 'polypeptide(L)'
;MSENELDIELNEPLVPVEEYLAAGVHIGTQQKSNEMMNFIYRVRGDGLYIIDIRKTDERIKQAAQFLSRLEAPEILARSEVRRVGKG
;
A
#
# COMPACT_ATOMS: atom_id res chain seq x y z
N MET A 1 -0.16 -1.57 -23.54
CA MET A 1 -1.40 -1.58 -22.73
C MET A 1 -1.26 -0.46 -21.73
N SER A 2 -2.18 0.49 -21.73
CA SER A 2 -2.12 1.70 -20.88
C SER A 2 -2.28 1.35 -19.40
N GLU A 3 -1.60 2.09 -18.52
CA GLU A 3 -1.65 1.94 -17.04
C GLU A 3 -3.06 2.11 -16.43
N ASN A 4 -4.06 2.50 -17.23
CA ASN A 4 -5.43 2.83 -16.79
C ASN A 4 -6.42 1.65 -16.69
N GLU A 5 -6.03 0.39 -16.92
CA GLU A 5 -6.92 -0.76 -16.66
C GLU A 5 -6.68 -1.32 -15.25
N LEU A 6 -7.07 -0.53 -14.25
CA LEU A 6 -7.29 -1.00 -12.90
C LEU A 6 -8.73 -0.59 -12.56
N ASP A 7 -9.70 -1.45 -12.88
CA ASP A 7 -11.06 -1.34 -12.32
C ASP A 7 -10.99 -1.68 -10.82
N ILE A 8 -10.49 -0.71 -10.06
CA ILE A 8 -10.42 -0.75 -8.60
C ILE A 8 -11.63 -0.02 -8.09
N GLU A 9 -12.64 -0.79 -7.69
CA GLU A 9 -13.74 -0.28 -6.90
C GLU A 9 -13.41 -0.47 -5.42
N LEU A 10 -13.51 0.62 -4.67
CA LEU A 10 -13.40 0.63 -3.21
C LEU A 10 -14.78 0.93 -2.62
N ASN A 11 -15.17 0.17 -1.60
CA ASN A 11 -16.35 0.48 -0.82
C ASN A 11 -15.97 1.44 0.32
N GLU A 12 -16.61 2.62 0.34
CA GLU A 12 -16.35 3.69 1.32
C GLU A 12 -14.85 3.97 1.54
N PRO A 13 -14.10 4.34 0.48
CA PRO A 13 -12.65 4.51 0.60
C PRO A 13 -12.26 5.66 1.52
N LEU A 14 -11.06 5.58 2.13
CA LEU A 14 -10.53 6.67 2.94
C LEU A 14 -10.29 7.94 2.13
N VAL A 15 -9.85 7.77 0.88
CA VAL A 15 -9.64 8.83 -0.13
C VAL A 15 -10.00 8.29 -1.52
N PRO A 16 -10.28 9.13 -2.52
CA PRO A 16 -10.54 8.67 -3.89
C PRO A 16 -9.43 7.74 -4.42
N VAL A 17 -9.80 6.76 -5.25
CA VAL A 17 -8.86 5.76 -5.81
C VAL A 17 -7.75 6.47 -6.60
N GLU A 18 -8.11 7.53 -7.31
CA GLU A 18 -7.21 8.36 -8.11
C GLU A 18 -6.09 8.96 -7.26
N GLU A 19 -6.36 9.28 -5.99
CA GLU A 19 -5.35 9.83 -5.07
C GLU A 19 -4.33 8.76 -4.67
N TYR A 20 -4.78 7.53 -4.39
CA TYR A 20 -3.88 6.39 -4.17
C TYR A 20 -3.00 6.10 -5.39
N LEU A 21 -3.57 6.17 -6.59
CA LEU A 21 -2.86 5.95 -7.84
C LEU A 21 -1.84 7.06 -8.10
N ALA A 22 -2.23 8.33 -7.98
CA ALA A 22 -1.38 9.49 -8.20
C ALA A 22 -0.21 9.55 -7.20
N ALA A 23 -0.43 9.12 -5.95
CA ALA A 23 0.62 9.03 -4.93
C ALA A 23 1.56 7.82 -5.13
N GLY A 24 1.27 6.91 -6.07
CA GLY A 24 2.09 5.74 -6.36
C GLY A 24 2.00 4.62 -5.31
N VAL A 25 0.95 4.56 -4.50
CA VAL A 25 0.80 3.57 -3.40
C VAL A 25 0.82 2.12 -3.89
N HIS A 26 0.35 1.89 -5.11
CA HIS A 26 0.31 0.57 -5.75
C HIS A 26 1.67 0.11 -6.32
N ILE A 27 2.68 0.97 -6.37
CA ILE A 27 3.98 0.65 -6.96
C ILE A 27 4.83 -0.10 -5.93
N GLY A 28 4.94 -1.42 -6.10
CA GLY A 28 5.83 -2.26 -5.31
C GLY A 28 7.26 -2.31 -5.87
N THR A 29 8.00 -3.35 -5.49
CA THR A 29 9.38 -3.58 -5.95
C THR A 29 9.48 -4.90 -6.71
N GLN A 30 10.67 -5.24 -7.23
CA GLN A 30 10.92 -6.56 -7.84
C GLN A 30 11.20 -7.64 -6.79
N GLN A 31 11.56 -7.25 -5.56
CA GLN A 31 11.78 -8.19 -4.46
C GLN A 31 10.46 -8.46 -3.75
N LYS A 32 10.23 -9.71 -3.36
CA LYS A 32 9.06 -10.11 -2.57
C LYS A 32 9.45 -10.98 -1.38
N SER A 33 8.65 -10.89 -0.32
CA SER A 33 8.61 -11.88 0.74
C SER A 33 7.36 -12.74 0.61
N ASN A 34 7.34 -13.92 1.24
CA ASN A 34 6.19 -14.83 1.16
C ASN A 34 4.95 -14.25 1.84
N GLU A 35 5.13 -13.49 2.92
CA GLU A 35 4.07 -12.83 3.68
C GLU A 35 3.35 -11.76 2.84
N MET A 36 4.09 -11.11 1.94
CA MET A 36 3.56 -10.05 1.08
C MET A 36 2.68 -10.58 -0.06
N MET A 37 2.71 -11.88 -0.34
CA MET A 37 1.94 -12.48 -1.45
C MET A 37 0.45 -12.18 -1.38
N ASN A 38 -0.11 -12.12 -0.17
CA ASN A 38 -1.52 -11.80 0.04
C ASN A 38 -1.88 -10.35 -0.29
N PHE A 39 -0.91 -9.45 -0.48
CA PHE A 39 -1.13 -8.03 -0.75
C PHE A 39 -0.76 -7.62 -2.18
N ILE A 40 -0.38 -8.59 -3.01
CA ILE A 40 -0.02 -8.36 -4.40
C ILE A 40 -1.26 -8.55 -5.26
N TYR A 41 -1.61 -7.54 -6.05
CA TYR A 41 -2.70 -7.61 -7.02
C TYR A 41 -2.26 -8.35 -8.29
N ARG A 42 -1.12 -7.97 -8.86
CA ARG A 42 -0.53 -8.61 -10.04
C ARG A 42 0.96 -8.32 -10.17
N VAL A 43 1.61 -8.95 -11.15
CA VAL A 43 2.97 -8.62 -11.57
C VAL A 43 2.90 -7.90 -12.92
N ARG A 44 3.62 -6.78 -13.06
CA ARG A 44 3.81 -6.10 -14.34
C ARG A 44 4.77 -6.88 -15.23
N GLY A 45 4.76 -6.61 -16.53
CA GLY A 45 5.70 -7.22 -17.49
C GLY A 45 7.17 -6.90 -17.23
N ASP A 46 7.45 -5.81 -16.51
CA ASP A 46 8.80 -5.40 -16.07
C ASP A 46 9.24 -6.05 -14.74
N GLY A 47 8.41 -6.94 -14.17
CA GLY A 47 8.70 -7.65 -12.93
C GLY A 47 8.36 -6.88 -11.64
N LEU A 48 7.84 -5.65 -11.72
CA LEU A 48 7.35 -4.95 -10.53
C LEU A 48 6.05 -5.58 -10.02
N TYR A 49 6.00 -5.85 -8.73
CA TYR A 49 4.76 -6.24 -8.06
C TYR A 49 3.85 -5.02 -7.88
N ILE A 50 2.58 -5.15 -8.28
CA ILE A 50 1.55 -4.16 -8.00
C ILE A 50 0.88 -4.51 -6.69
N ILE A 51 0.89 -3.57 -5.75
CA ILE A 51 0.25 -3.70 -4.44
C ILE A 51 -1.26 -3.47 -4.60
N ASP A 52 -2.07 -4.29 -3.94
CA ASP A 52 -3.53 -4.18 -3.95
C ASP A 52 -4.01 -3.00 -3.08
N ILE A 53 -4.54 -1.96 -3.72
CA ILE A 53 -5.04 -0.76 -3.05
C ILE A 53 -6.21 -1.10 -2.12
N ARG A 54 -7.08 -2.06 -2.48
CA ARG A 54 -8.22 -2.48 -1.63
C ARG A 54 -7.74 -2.93 -0.27
N LYS A 55 -6.76 -3.83 -0.27
CA LYS A 55 -6.18 -4.37 0.97
C LYS A 55 -5.40 -3.30 1.72
N THR A 56 -4.79 -2.36 1.01
CA THR A 56 -4.07 -1.24 1.63
C THR A 56 -5.03 -0.32 2.40
N ASP A 57 -6.12 0.11 1.77
CA ASP A 57 -7.17 0.93 2.39
C ASP A 57 -7.77 0.23 3.62
N GLU A 58 -8.14 -1.06 3.50
CA GLU A 58 -8.65 -1.87 4.60
C GLU A 58 -7.67 -1.96 5.78
N ARG A 59 -6.37 -2.13 5.51
CA ARG A 59 -5.35 -2.23 6.56
C ARG A 59 -5.10 -0.90 7.26
N ILE A 60 -5.18 0.22 6.54
CA ILE A 60 -5.09 1.55 7.16
C ILE A 60 -6.29 1.77 8.09
N LYS A 61 -7.51 1.41 7.66
CA LYS A 61 -8.71 1.45 8.52
C LYS A 61 -8.55 0.62 9.79
N GLN A 62 -8.06 -0.62 9.66
CA GLN A 62 -7.79 -1.49 10.81
C GLN A 62 -6.73 -0.92 11.76
N ALA A 63 -5.64 -0.38 11.22
CA ALA A 63 -4.60 0.26 12.03
C ALA A 63 -5.13 1.48 12.77
N ALA A 64 -5.92 2.33 12.11
CA ALA A 64 -6.57 3.48 12.73
C ALA A 64 -7.51 3.05 13.87
N GLN A 65 -8.35 2.03 13.65
CA GLN A 65 -9.24 1.49 14.68
C GLN A 65 -8.50 0.84 15.85
N PHE A 66 -7.34 0.23 15.58
CA PHE A 66 -6.49 -0.31 16.64
C PHE A 66 -5.89 0.82 17.49
N LEU A 67 -5.29 1.83 16.84
CA LEU A 67 -4.67 2.96 17.52
C LEU A 67 -5.67 3.81 18.28
N SER A 68 -6.92 3.93 17.82
CA SER A 68 -7.98 4.69 18.51
C SER A 68 -8.40 4.11 19.86
N ARG A 69 -7.88 2.93 20.25
CA ARG A 69 -8.12 2.30 21.55
C ARG A 69 -7.04 2.63 22.58
N LEU A 70 -5.97 3.30 22.15
CA LEU A 70 -4.84 3.68 22.98
C LEU A 70 -4.90 5.18 23.25
N GLU A 71 -4.39 5.61 24.40
CA GLU A 71 -4.22 7.03 24.69
C GLU A 71 -3.00 7.58 23.94
N ALA A 72 -3.05 8.86 23.53
CA ALA A 72 -1.99 9.47 22.73
C ALA A 72 -0.56 9.32 23.33
N PRO A 73 -0.34 9.46 24.66
CA PRO A 73 0.98 9.25 25.26
C PRO A 73 1.52 7.82 25.16
N GLU A 74 0.67 6.83 24.86
CA GLU A 74 1.04 5.42 24.72
C GLU A 74 1.54 5.08 23.31
N ILE A 75 1.40 6.00 22.35
CA ILE A 75 1.76 5.78 20.94
C ILE A 75 3.09 6.47 20.62
N LEU A 76 4.08 5.67 20.20
CA LEU A 76 5.35 6.17 19.66
C LEU A 76 5.43 5.93 18.15
N ALA A 77 5.51 7.01 17.37
CA ALA A 77 5.79 6.94 15.93
C ALA A 77 7.30 7.05 15.66
N ARG A 78 7.83 6.13 14.84
CA ARG A 78 9.23 6.14 14.40
C ARG A 78 9.32 5.82 12.92
N SER A 79 10.18 6.53 12.20
CA SER A 79 10.45 6.31 10.78
C SER A 79 11.95 6.30 10.50
N GLU A 80 12.40 5.39 9.65
CA GLU A 80 13.76 5.37 9.11
C GLU A 80 13.72 5.09 7.62
N VAL A 81 14.54 5.80 6.84
CA VAL A 81 14.64 5.60 5.39
C VAL A 81 15.97 4.95 5.09
N ARG A 82 15.94 3.70 4.65
CA ARG A 82 17.14 2.98 4.23
C ARG A 82 17.45 3.34 2.77
N ARG A 83 18.55 4.06 2.56
CA ARG A 83 19.10 4.23 1.20
C ARG A 83 19.71 2.92 0.75
N VAL A 84 19.11 2.29 -0.25
CA VAL A 84 19.75 1.19 -0.99
C VAL A 84 20.60 1.85 -2.09
N GLY A 85 21.90 1.63 -2.05
CA GLY A 85 22.85 2.31 -2.94
C GLY A 85 22.57 2.04 -4.42
N LYS A 86 22.70 3.08 -5.25
CA LYS A 86 22.86 2.93 -6.70
C LYS A 86 24.30 2.44 -6.92
N GLY A 87 24.44 1.18 -7.30
CA GLY A 87 25.69 0.68 -7.90
C GLY A 87 25.91 1.30 -9.27
#